data_AF-A0A852PE66-F1
#
_entry.id   AF-A0A852PE66-F1
#
_cell.length_a   1.000
_cell.length_b   1.000
_cell.length_c   1.000
_cell.angle_alpha   90.00
_cell.angle_beta   90.00
_cell.angle_gamma   90.00
#
_symmetry.space_group_name_H-M   'P 1'
#
loop_
_entity.id
_entity.type
_entity.pdbx_description
1 polymer ?
#
loop_
_entity_poly.entity_id
_entity_poly.type
_entity_poly.pdbx_seq_one_letter_code
_entity_poly.pdbx_strand_id
1 'polypeptide(L)'
;MIARLGKEINNPESVCYWAQKNNIPVLSPALTDGSLGDMIFFHSYKRPGLVLDIVEGECLLGDSPGISPRFGGALTTLVPADLRLINTQAIFAHKTGMIILGGGLVKHHIANANLMRNGADFSVYVNTAQEFDGSDSGARPDEAVSWGKIRVDATPVKV
;
A
#
# COMPACT_ATOMS: atom_id res chain seq x y z
N MET A 1 -10.24 -2.51 -0.74
CA MET A 1 -11.02 -2.92 -1.94
C MET A 1 -10.56 -4.26 -2.54
N ILE A 2 -9.28 -4.45 -2.87
CA ILE A 2 -8.75 -5.60 -3.65
C ILE A 2 -9.15 -6.97 -3.08
N ALA A 3 -9.14 -7.12 -1.75
CA ALA A 3 -9.69 -8.25 -1.00
C ALA A 3 -11.04 -8.78 -1.54
N ARG A 4 -11.99 -7.88 -1.84
CA ARG A 4 -13.31 -8.26 -2.37
C ARG A 4 -13.22 -8.77 -3.80
N LEU A 5 -12.41 -8.13 -4.66
CA LEU A 5 -12.18 -8.57 -6.05
C LEU A 5 -11.57 -9.99 -6.09
N GLY A 6 -10.62 -10.28 -5.18
CA GLY A 6 -10.06 -11.61 -4.98
C GLY A 6 -11.08 -12.67 -4.54
N LYS A 7 -12.14 -12.27 -3.82
CA LYS A 7 -13.26 -13.15 -3.46
C LYS A 7 -14.24 -13.37 -4.63
N GLU A 8 -14.60 -12.31 -5.36
CA GLU A 8 -15.55 -12.39 -6.48
C GLU A 8 -14.98 -13.16 -7.69
N ILE A 9 -13.68 -13.04 -7.98
CA ILE A 9 -13.08 -13.74 -9.14
C ILE A 9 -13.04 -15.27 -8.96
N ASN A 10 -12.93 -15.75 -7.72
CA ASN A 10 -12.96 -17.16 -7.29
C ASN A 10 -12.11 -18.15 -8.14
N ASN A 11 -11.09 -17.67 -8.87
CA ASN A 11 -10.23 -18.49 -9.73
C ASN A 11 -8.88 -18.78 -9.03
N PRO A 12 -8.47 -20.05 -8.87
CA PRO A 12 -7.18 -20.44 -8.28
C PRO A 12 -5.94 -19.97 -9.07
N GLU A 13 -6.07 -19.50 -10.31
CA GLU A 13 -4.98 -18.89 -11.08
C GLU A 13 -4.68 -17.44 -10.63
N SER A 14 -5.59 -16.80 -9.88
CA SER A 14 -5.44 -15.39 -9.48
C SER A 14 -4.62 -15.23 -8.19
N VAL A 15 -3.58 -14.39 -8.25
CA VAL A 15 -2.82 -13.96 -7.06
C VAL A 15 -3.74 -13.27 -6.03
N CYS A 16 -4.71 -12.47 -6.49
CA CYS A 16 -5.66 -11.78 -5.62
C CYS A 16 -6.59 -12.75 -4.88
N TYR A 17 -6.95 -13.87 -5.49
CA TYR A 17 -7.71 -14.95 -4.84
C TYR A 17 -6.90 -15.58 -3.70
N TRP A 18 -5.63 -15.93 -3.96
CA TRP A 18 -4.77 -16.52 -2.93
C TRP A 18 -4.39 -15.54 -1.83
N ALA A 19 -4.19 -14.26 -2.13
CA ALA A 19 -3.94 -13.24 -1.12
C ALA A 19 -5.16 -13.11 -0.17
N GLN A 20 -6.37 -12.96 -0.72
CA GLN A 20 -7.61 -12.94 0.07
C GLN A 20 -7.81 -14.24 0.88
N LYS A 21 -7.53 -15.40 0.29
CA LYS A 21 -7.73 -16.71 0.94
C LYS A 21 -6.78 -16.97 2.10
N ASN A 22 -5.59 -16.37 2.08
CA ASN A 22 -4.58 -16.46 3.14
C ASN A 22 -4.56 -15.22 4.07
N ASN A 23 -5.54 -14.32 3.96
CA ASN A 23 -5.61 -13.04 4.70
C ASN A 23 -4.38 -12.12 4.51
N ILE A 24 -3.70 -12.22 3.36
CA ILE A 24 -2.58 -11.36 2.99
C ILE A 24 -3.13 -10.03 2.44
N PRO A 25 -2.84 -8.88 3.05
CA PRO A 25 -3.32 -7.60 2.53
C PRO A 25 -2.57 -7.24 1.24
N VAL A 26 -3.32 -6.99 0.17
CA VAL A 26 -2.81 -6.36 -1.05
C VAL A 26 -3.17 -4.88 -1.01
N LEU A 27 -2.15 -4.03 -0.98
CA LEU A 27 -2.27 -2.58 -0.83
C LEU A 27 -1.83 -1.92 -2.13
N SER A 28 -2.58 -0.91 -2.58
CA SER A 28 -2.24 -0.15 -3.80
C SER A 28 -2.67 1.31 -3.61
N PRO A 29 -1.74 2.21 -3.24
CA PRO A 29 -2.07 3.62 -3.01
C PRO A 29 -2.51 4.35 -4.29
N ALA A 30 -2.20 3.79 -5.47
CA ALA A 30 -2.60 4.30 -6.79
C ALA A 30 -3.62 3.38 -7.48
N LEU A 31 -4.60 2.83 -6.73
CA LEU A 31 -5.60 1.89 -7.26
C LEU A 31 -6.44 2.43 -8.44
N THR A 32 -6.51 3.75 -8.60
CA THR A 32 -7.18 4.45 -9.70
C THR A 32 -6.31 4.64 -10.96
N ASP A 33 -5.01 4.36 -10.88
CA ASP A 33 -4.06 4.57 -12.00
C ASP A 33 -4.06 3.35 -12.93
N GLY A 34 -5.12 3.22 -13.73
CA GLY A 34 -5.32 2.13 -14.68
C GLY A 34 -6.79 1.78 -14.92
N SER A 35 -7.02 0.66 -15.61
CA SER A 35 -8.35 0.26 -16.11
C SER A 35 -9.43 0.03 -15.02
N LEU A 36 -9.04 -0.22 -13.77
CA LEU A 36 -9.98 -0.23 -12.65
C LEU A 36 -10.49 1.18 -12.33
N GLY A 37 -9.63 2.20 -12.42
CA GLY A 37 -9.99 3.61 -12.33
C GLY A 37 -10.95 4.03 -13.44
N ASP A 38 -10.68 3.64 -14.69
CA ASP A 38 -11.60 3.89 -15.82
C ASP A 38 -13.00 3.32 -15.55
N MET A 39 -13.08 2.09 -15.04
CA MET A 39 -14.36 1.45 -14.72
C MET A 39 -15.08 2.13 -13.54
N ILE A 40 -14.35 2.62 -12.53
CA ILE A 40 -14.90 3.43 -11.43
C ILE A 40 -15.43 4.77 -11.98
N PHE A 41 -14.68 5.43 -12.86
CA PHE A 41 -15.03 6.69 -13.51
C PHE A 41 -16.32 6.53 -14.35
N PHE A 42 -16.37 5.54 -15.23
CA PHE A 42 -17.58 5.22 -16.01
C PHE A 42 -18.77 4.74 -15.16
N HIS A 43 -18.53 4.15 -13.98
CA HIS A 43 -19.59 3.83 -13.03
C HIS A 43 -20.17 5.10 -12.39
N SER A 44 -19.33 6.07 -12.01
CA SER A 44 -19.73 7.32 -11.38
C SER A 44 -20.76 8.10 -12.22
N TYR A 45 -20.57 8.19 -13.54
CA TYR A 45 -21.56 8.79 -14.46
C TYR A 45 -22.91 8.06 -14.53
N LYS A 46 -22.94 6.76 -14.23
CA LYS A 46 -24.15 5.91 -14.32
C LYS A 46 -24.84 5.73 -12.97
N ARG A 47 -24.09 5.81 -11.88
CA ARG A 47 -24.52 5.69 -10.48
C ARG A 47 -23.58 6.51 -9.59
N PRO A 48 -23.88 7.79 -9.30
CA PRO A 48 -23.18 8.53 -8.26
C PRO A 48 -23.43 7.85 -6.90
N GLY A 49 -22.36 7.54 -6.16
CA GLY A 49 -22.46 6.87 -4.85
C GLY A 49 -21.39 5.81 -4.56
N LEU A 50 -20.60 5.38 -5.55
CA LEU A 50 -19.38 4.60 -5.27
C LEU A 50 -18.29 5.57 -4.75
N VAL A 51 -18.26 5.78 -3.44
CA VAL A 51 -17.24 6.62 -2.81
C VAL A 51 -15.90 5.84 -2.81
N LEU A 52 -14.96 6.29 -3.63
CA LEU A 52 -13.56 5.88 -3.60
C LEU A 52 -12.70 7.08 -3.12
N ASP A 53 -11.61 6.79 -2.42
CA ASP A 53 -11.53 7.32 -1.05
C ASP A 53 -10.02 7.39 -0.58
N ILE A 54 -9.48 8.40 0.17
CA ILE A 54 -8.02 8.56 0.56
C ILE A 54 -7.63 9.09 2.01
N VAL A 55 -8.44 9.73 2.89
CA VAL A 55 -7.98 10.50 4.12
C VAL A 55 -8.06 9.87 5.55
N GLU A 56 -9.15 9.21 6.00
CA GLU A 56 -9.23 8.33 7.22
C GLU A 56 -9.97 7.00 6.91
N GLY A 57 -10.29 6.00 7.77
CA GLY A 57 -10.17 5.80 9.25
C GLY A 57 -10.52 4.35 9.70
N GLU A 58 -10.95 4.13 10.97
CA GLU A 58 -11.42 2.82 11.52
C GLU A 58 -12.82 2.37 11.03
N CYS A 59 -12.96 1.09 10.64
CA CYS A 59 -14.27 0.42 10.56
C CYS A 59 -14.55 -0.37 11.86
N LEU A 60 -14.93 0.35 12.91
CA LEU A 60 -15.51 -0.28 14.10
C LEU A 60 -16.95 -0.73 13.79
N LEU A 61 -17.20 -2.04 13.89
CA LEU A 61 -18.55 -2.56 14.06
C LEU A 61 -19.01 -2.24 15.49
N GLY A 62 -19.75 -1.14 15.66
CA GLY A 62 -20.27 -0.72 16.96
C GLY A 62 -21.41 0.29 16.81
N ASP A 63 -22.60 -0.07 17.30
CA ASP A 63 -23.78 0.79 17.24
C ASP A 63 -23.66 2.01 18.16
N SER A 64 -23.95 3.21 17.64
CA SER A 64 -24.28 4.40 18.45
C SER A 64 -25.02 5.46 17.60
N PRO A 65 -26.30 5.77 17.88
CA PRO A 65 -27.05 6.78 17.14
C PRO A 65 -26.83 8.20 17.72
N GLY A 66 -26.64 9.20 16.87
CA GLY A 66 -26.93 10.60 17.25
C GLY A 66 -25.83 11.65 17.09
N ILE A 67 -25.17 11.74 15.93
CA ILE A 67 -24.56 13.01 15.48
C ILE A 67 -25.12 13.34 14.09
N SER A 68 -25.53 14.60 13.88
CA SER A 68 -26.23 15.04 12.65
C SER A 68 -25.27 15.36 11.50
N PRO A 69 -25.66 15.09 10.24
CA PRO A 69 -24.81 15.33 9.08
C PRO A 69 -24.68 16.82 8.78
N ARG A 70 -23.47 17.36 8.88
CA ARG A 70 -23.15 18.69 8.32
C ARG A 70 -22.72 18.52 6.86
N PHE A 71 -23.30 19.33 5.97
CA PHE A 71 -22.96 19.34 4.55
C PHE A 71 -21.51 19.76 4.34
N GLY A 72 -20.75 18.96 3.58
CA GLY A 72 -19.37 19.27 3.21
C GLY A 72 -18.68 18.13 2.47
N GLY A 73 -18.80 18.11 1.14
CA GLY A 73 -17.92 17.36 0.22
C GLY A 73 -17.52 15.94 0.64
N ALA A 74 -18.47 15.02 0.80
CA ALA A 74 -18.21 13.61 1.15
C ALA A 74 -17.57 12.84 -0.02
N LEU A 75 -16.26 13.02 -0.16
CA LEU A 75 -15.36 12.39 -1.11
C LEU A 75 -14.04 12.23 -0.35
N THR A 76 -13.41 11.05 -0.30
CA THR A 76 -11.97 10.83 0.04
C THR A 76 -11.60 10.14 1.41
N THR A 77 -11.83 8.83 1.64
CA THR A 77 -11.38 7.89 2.76
C THR A 77 -11.04 6.32 2.53
N LEU A 78 -9.97 5.83 1.80
CA LEU A 78 -9.54 4.37 1.62
C LEU A 78 -8.01 4.12 1.72
N VAL A 79 -7.19 4.89 1.00
CA VAL A 79 -5.71 4.86 1.10
C VAL A 79 -5.11 5.07 2.52
N PRO A 80 -5.75 5.70 3.51
CA PRO A 80 -5.13 5.98 4.80
C PRO A 80 -5.33 4.80 5.75
N ALA A 81 -6.35 3.96 5.52
CA ALA A 81 -6.50 2.66 6.15
C ALA A 81 -5.42 1.72 5.63
N ASP A 82 -5.16 1.71 4.31
CA ASP A 82 -4.03 0.97 3.71
C ASP A 82 -2.68 1.45 4.30
N LEU A 83 -2.45 2.77 4.39
CA LEU A 83 -1.22 3.35 4.98
C LEU A 83 -1.10 3.10 6.50
N ARG A 84 -2.20 3.24 7.25
CA ARG A 84 -2.24 2.91 8.69
C ARG A 84 -1.99 1.41 8.88
N LEU A 85 -2.56 0.54 8.06
CA LEU A 85 -2.36 -0.92 8.12
C LEU A 85 -0.89 -1.30 7.93
N ILE A 86 -0.25 -0.84 6.84
CA ILE A 86 1.15 -1.19 6.56
C ILE A 86 2.11 -0.62 7.61
N ASN A 87 1.88 0.63 8.06
CA ASN A 87 2.70 1.23 9.12
C ASN A 87 2.51 0.50 10.46
N THR A 88 1.27 0.13 10.81
CA THR A 88 0.95 -0.63 12.02
C THR A 88 1.61 -2.01 11.99
N GLN A 89 1.51 -2.71 10.86
CA GLN A 89 2.17 -4.01 10.66
C GLN A 89 3.70 -3.91 10.76
N ALA A 90 4.31 -2.85 10.23
CA ALA A 90 5.75 -2.62 10.35
C ALA A 90 6.18 -2.30 11.80
N ILE A 91 5.44 -1.43 12.49
CA ILE A 91 5.73 -1.02 13.88
C ILE A 91 5.65 -2.20 14.85
N PHE A 92 4.62 -3.05 14.73
CA PHE A 92 4.43 -4.19 15.63
C PHE A 92 5.19 -5.47 15.19
N ALA A 93 5.90 -5.45 14.07
CA ALA A 93 6.71 -6.59 13.62
C ALA A 93 8.07 -6.68 14.32
N HIS A 94 8.31 -7.79 15.04
CA HIS A 94 9.58 -8.09 15.71
C HIS A 94 10.80 -7.99 14.78
N LYS A 95 10.66 -8.41 13.52
CA LYS A 95 11.63 -8.24 12.43
C LYS A 95 10.89 -8.03 11.12
N THR A 96 11.44 -7.24 10.20
CA THR A 96 10.88 -7.06 8.85
C THR A 96 11.91 -7.34 7.75
N GLY A 97 11.45 -7.99 6.69
CA GLY A 97 12.20 -8.20 5.46
C GLY A 97 11.44 -7.63 4.27
N MET A 98 12.12 -6.85 3.44
CA MET A 98 11.55 -6.27 2.21
C MET A 98 12.06 -7.04 0.99
N ILE A 99 11.17 -7.54 0.13
CA ILE A 99 11.53 -8.03 -1.21
C ILE A 99 10.81 -7.13 -2.21
N ILE A 100 11.57 -6.36 -2.99
CA ILE A 100 11.04 -5.33 -3.88
C ILE A 100 11.50 -5.61 -5.30
N LEU A 101 10.56 -5.96 -6.17
CA LEU A 101 10.77 -6.18 -7.59
C LEU A 101 10.38 -4.89 -8.33
N GLY A 102 11.34 -4.24 -8.99
CA GLY A 102 11.14 -2.94 -9.64
C GLY A 102 11.41 -1.74 -8.73
N GLY A 103 10.59 -0.69 -8.85
CA GLY A 103 10.84 0.64 -8.28
C GLY A 103 9.57 1.46 -8.06
N GLY A 104 9.69 2.79 -8.12
CA GLY A 104 8.58 3.72 -8.03
C GLY A 104 7.78 3.63 -6.73
N LEU A 105 6.47 3.88 -6.81
CA LEU A 105 5.58 3.96 -5.64
C LEU A 105 5.62 2.71 -4.75
N VAL A 106 5.81 1.51 -5.33
CA VAL A 106 5.88 0.26 -4.56
C VAL A 106 7.14 0.24 -3.68
N LYS A 107 8.30 0.60 -4.24
CA LYS A 107 9.56 0.72 -3.48
C LYS A 107 9.43 1.76 -2.37
N HIS A 108 8.99 2.97 -2.72
CA HIS A 108 8.88 4.06 -1.76
C HIS A 108 7.90 3.76 -0.62
N HIS A 109 6.72 3.19 -0.92
CA HIS A 109 5.67 2.94 0.09
C HIS A 109 6.09 1.86 1.10
N ILE A 110 6.67 0.74 0.63
CA ILE A 110 7.17 -0.33 1.52
C ILE A 110 8.35 0.15 2.38
N ALA A 111 9.28 0.90 1.78
CA ALA A 111 10.42 1.47 2.49
C ALA A 111 10.01 2.53 3.53
N ASN A 112 9.02 3.37 3.21
CA ASN A 112 8.47 4.38 4.11
C ASN A 112 7.67 3.78 5.28
N ALA A 113 7.00 2.64 5.09
CA ALA A 113 6.39 1.91 6.20
C ALA A 113 7.45 1.38 7.18
N ASN A 114 8.60 0.93 6.68
CA ASN A 114 9.71 0.46 7.51
C ASN A 114 10.51 1.59 8.18
N LEU A 115 10.45 2.83 7.67
CA LEU A 115 10.99 4.01 8.37
C LEU A 115 10.36 4.17 9.77
N MET A 116 9.07 3.87 9.92
CA MET A 116 8.31 4.00 11.18
C MET A 116 8.80 3.08 12.32
N ARG A 117 9.64 2.08 12.02
CA ARG A 117 10.28 1.18 13.00
C ARG A 117 11.80 1.36 13.09
N ASN A 118 12.34 2.48 12.61
CA ASN A 118 13.78 2.73 12.41
C ASN A 118 14.46 1.75 11.43
N GLY A 119 13.74 1.36 10.37
CA GLY A 119 14.27 0.63 9.22
C GLY A 119 13.94 -0.87 9.20
N ALA A 120 14.07 -1.48 8.03
CA ALA A 120 13.98 -2.93 7.85
C ALA A 120 15.26 -3.68 8.27
N ASP A 121 15.11 -4.90 8.79
CA ASP A 121 16.23 -5.79 9.16
C ASP A 121 16.88 -6.46 7.94
N PHE A 122 16.10 -6.69 6.87
CA PHE A 122 16.57 -7.28 5.62
C PHE A 122 15.92 -6.58 4.41
N SER A 123 16.66 -6.43 3.30
CA SER A 123 16.08 -5.97 2.04
C SER A 123 16.75 -6.60 0.82
N VAL A 124 15.93 -7.09 -0.12
CA VAL A 124 16.37 -7.55 -1.45
C VAL A 124 15.63 -6.72 -2.50
N TYR A 125 16.38 -5.95 -3.28
CA TYR A 125 15.88 -5.20 -4.42
C TYR A 125 16.27 -5.93 -5.71
N VAL A 126 15.34 -6.11 -6.64
CA VAL A 126 15.62 -6.66 -7.98
C VAL A 126 15.09 -5.64 -9.00
N ASN A 127 15.97 -4.82 -9.58
CA ASN A 127 15.54 -3.83 -10.56
C ASN A 127 16.62 -3.42 -11.58
N THR A 128 16.15 -3.10 -12.79
CA THR A 128 16.98 -2.65 -13.91
C THR A 128 17.30 -1.14 -13.88
N ALA A 129 16.88 -0.43 -12.83
CA ALA A 129 17.04 1.02 -12.72
C ALA A 129 18.44 1.37 -12.24
N GLN A 130 19.07 2.34 -12.91
CA GLN A 130 20.44 2.78 -12.63
C GLN A 130 20.47 4.03 -11.75
N GLU A 131 21.56 4.26 -11.04
CA GLU A 131 21.68 5.39 -10.10
C GLU A 131 21.91 6.76 -10.76
N PHE A 132 22.31 6.79 -12.04
CA PHE A 132 22.70 8.03 -12.73
C PHE A 132 21.56 9.03 -12.89
N ASP A 133 20.30 8.59 -12.80
CA ASP A 133 19.11 9.43 -12.95
C ASP A 133 18.64 10.09 -11.65
N GLY A 134 19.25 9.73 -10.50
CA GLY A 134 18.88 10.24 -9.18
C GLY A 134 17.47 9.82 -8.71
N SER A 135 16.86 8.80 -9.31
CA SER A 135 15.51 8.34 -8.97
C SER A 135 15.47 7.41 -7.76
N ASP A 136 14.41 7.50 -6.94
CA ASP A 136 14.16 6.51 -5.87
C ASP A 136 14.10 5.08 -6.43
N SER A 137 13.67 4.88 -7.68
CA SER A 137 13.77 3.58 -8.38
C SER A 137 15.22 3.07 -8.45
N GLY A 138 16.12 3.87 -9.02
CA GLY A 138 17.53 3.55 -9.22
C GLY A 138 18.34 3.45 -7.93
N ALA A 139 18.00 4.28 -6.94
CA ALA A 139 18.67 4.45 -5.65
C ALA A 139 19.21 3.15 -5.03
N ARG A 140 20.50 3.17 -4.65
CA ARG A 140 21.16 2.06 -3.96
C ARG A 140 20.52 1.77 -2.60
N PRO A 141 20.62 0.55 -2.06
CA PRO A 141 20.19 0.28 -0.70
C PRO A 141 20.90 1.15 0.34
N ASP A 142 22.16 1.52 0.10
CA ASP A 142 22.96 2.40 0.97
C ASP A 142 22.29 3.78 1.18
N GLU A 143 21.58 4.29 0.17
CA GLU A 143 20.80 5.51 0.29
C GLU A 143 19.55 5.29 1.17
N ALA A 144 18.88 4.15 1.04
CA ALA A 144 17.79 3.79 1.93
C ALA A 144 18.25 3.55 3.39
N VAL A 145 19.53 3.23 3.62
CA VAL A 145 20.14 3.24 4.97
C VAL A 145 20.33 4.67 5.48
N SER A 146 20.79 5.62 4.66
CA SER A 146 20.99 7.02 5.11
C SER A 146 19.67 7.73 5.48
N TRP A 147 18.57 7.38 4.81
CA TRP A 147 17.21 7.82 5.18
C TRP A 147 16.60 7.07 6.38
N GLY A 148 17.24 6.02 6.93
CA GLY A 148 16.68 5.17 7.99
C GLY A 148 15.53 4.25 7.53
N LYS A 149 15.31 4.10 6.22
CA LYS A 149 14.34 3.16 5.61
C LYS A 149 14.82 1.70 5.74
N ILE A 150 16.13 1.49 5.77
CA ILE A 150 16.82 0.23 6.11
C ILE A 150 17.70 0.48 7.34
N ARG A 151 17.87 -0.53 8.22
CA ARG A 151 18.76 -0.42 9.38
C ARG A 151 20.24 -0.45 8.97
N VAL A 152 21.10 0.18 9.78
CA VAL A 152 22.57 0.20 9.56
C VAL A 152 23.23 -1.17 9.79
N ASP A 153 22.58 -2.06 10.55
CA ASP A 153 23.01 -3.44 10.81
C ASP A 153 22.38 -4.48 9.85
N ALA A 154 21.57 -4.04 8.88
CA ALA A 154 20.99 -4.90 7.87
C ALA A 154 22.04 -5.33 6.81
N THR A 155 21.79 -6.46 6.14
CA THR A 155 22.54 -6.89 4.95
C THR A 155 21.69 -6.72 3.69
N PRO A 156 21.64 -5.51 3.10
CA PRO A 156 20.85 -5.27 1.90
C PRO A 156 21.50 -5.87 0.65
N VAL A 157 20.68 -6.28 -0.32
CA VAL A 157 21.13 -6.78 -1.63
C VAL A 157 20.37 -6.04 -2.74
N LYS A 158 21.06 -5.63 -3.80
CA LYS A 158 20.46 -5.21 -5.08
C LYS A 158 20.93 -6.15 -6.20
N VAL A 159 20.01 -6.54 -7.08
CA VAL A 159 20.20 -7.32 -8.31
C VAL A 159 19.64 -6.52 -9.50
#